data_AF-A0A838JZ98-F1
#
_entry.id   AF-A0A838JZ98-F1
#
_cell.length_a   1.000
_cell.length_b   1.000
_cell.length_c   1.000
_cell.angle_alpha   90.00
_cell.angle_beta   90.00
_cell.angle_gamma   90.00
#
_symmetry.space_group_name_H-M   'P 1'
#
loop_
_entity.id
_entity.type
_entity.pdbx_description
1 polymer ?
#
loop_
_entity_poly.entity_id
_entity_poly.type
_entity_poly.pdbx_seq_one_letter_code
_entity_poly.pdbx_strand_id
1 'polypeptide(L)'
;MDADLQALSEQFWNARLAADPLGASLLGDHRFDADLPDLSADAQATHAGRLRTMLERTDAFDDAALPVADRINLAILRFELRSDIEALDSAEAEYTV
;
A
#
# COMPACT_ATOMS: atom_id res chain seq x y z
N MET A 1 14.41 -12.76 2.80
CA MET A 1 13.18 -12.15 3.31
C MET A 1 12.23 -13.27 3.65
N ASP A 2 11.59 -13.20 4.82
CA ASP A 2 10.46 -14.04 5.20
C ASP A 2 9.41 -14.08 4.07
N ALA A 3 8.88 -15.27 3.78
CA ALA A 3 8.04 -15.48 2.59
C ALA A 3 6.69 -14.77 2.70
N ASP A 4 6.11 -14.70 3.90
CA ASP A 4 4.83 -14.02 4.12
C ASP A 4 5.03 -12.51 4.06
N LEU A 5 6.15 -12.00 4.59
CA LEU A 5 6.52 -10.59 4.45
C LEU A 5 6.75 -10.20 2.99
N GLN A 6 7.43 -11.07 2.23
CA GLN A 6 7.63 -10.88 0.80
C GLN A 6 6.30 -10.77 0.07
N ALA A 7 5.41 -11.74 0.28
CA ALA A 7 4.11 -11.77 -0.37
C ALA A 7 3.27 -10.53 0.00
N LEU A 8 3.31 -10.08 1.26
CA LEU A 8 2.58 -8.88 1.68
C LEU A 8 3.16 -7.61 1.06
N SER A 9 4.48 -7.51 0.95
CA SER A 9 5.17 -6.38 0.30
C SER A 9 4.85 -6.30 -1.18
N GLU A 10 4.80 -7.45 -1.88
CA GLU A 10 4.38 -7.53 -3.28
C GLU A 10 2.90 -7.15 -3.46
N GLN A 11 2.02 -7.55 -2.54
CA GLN A 11 0.62 -7.15 -2.55
C GLN A 11 0.46 -5.63 -2.37
N PHE A 12 1.18 -5.04 -1.41
CA PHE A 12 1.19 -3.60 -1.20
C PHE A 12 1.65 -2.87 -2.47
N TRP A 13 2.78 -3.29 -3.04
CA TRP A 13 3.33 -2.66 -4.23
C TRP A 13 2.38 -2.73 -5.42
N ASN A 14 1.77 -3.89 -5.68
CA ASN A 14 0.79 -4.03 -6.75
C ASN A 14 -0.47 -3.19 -6.50
N ALA A 15 -0.94 -3.10 -5.25
CA ALA A 15 -2.10 -2.28 -4.93
C ALA A 15 -1.83 -0.78 -5.14
N ARG A 16 -0.62 -0.31 -4.77
CA ARG A 16 -0.18 1.07 -4.98
C ARG A 16 -0.09 1.41 -6.46
N LEU A 17 0.56 0.56 -7.27
CA LEU A 17 0.71 0.80 -8.71
C LEU A 17 -0.64 0.74 -9.46
N ALA A 18 -1.55 -0.13 -9.05
CA ALA A 18 -2.89 -0.18 -9.63
C ALA A 18 -3.73 1.06 -9.29
N ALA A 19 -3.49 1.70 -8.13
CA ALA A 19 -4.16 2.93 -7.74
C ALA A 19 -3.56 4.18 -8.42
N ASP A 20 -2.29 4.13 -8.83
CA ASP A 20 -1.60 5.19 -9.57
C ASP A 20 -0.93 4.67 -10.87
N PRO A 21 -1.72 4.43 -11.93
CA PRO A 21 -1.20 3.97 -13.23
C PRO A 21 -0.17 4.91 -13.87
N LEU A 22 -0.28 6.23 -13.61
CA LEU A 22 0.67 7.21 -14.14
C LEU A 22 2.02 7.12 -13.41
N GLY A 23 2.00 6.97 -12.08
CA GLY A 23 3.19 6.66 -11.30
C GLY A 23 3.82 5.33 -11.72
N ALA A 24 3.02 4.31 -12.01
CA ALA A 24 3.51 3.03 -12.54
C ALA A 24 4.26 3.20 -13.85
N SER A 25 3.69 3.96 -14.80
CA SER A 25 4.35 4.30 -16.07
C SER A 25 5.69 5.03 -15.85
N LEU A 26 5.71 6.00 -14.93
CA LEU A 26 6.93 6.76 -14.58
C LEU A 26 8.04 5.86 -14.01
N LEU A 27 7.66 4.82 -13.26
CA LEU A 27 8.57 3.82 -12.69
C LEU A 27 8.98 2.73 -13.71
N GLY A 28 8.47 2.78 -14.94
CA GLY A 28 8.74 1.81 -16.01
C GLY A 28 7.90 0.54 -15.92
N ASP A 29 6.83 0.53 -15.11
CA ASP A 29 5.88 -0.56 -15.04
C ASP A 29 4.71 -0.31 -16.00
N HIS A 30 4.79 -0.97 -17.15
CA HIS A 30 3.84 -0.79 -18.25
C HIS A 30 2.54 -1.60 -18.11
N ARG A 31 2.33 -2.31 -16.99
CA ARG A 31 1.14 -3.16 -16.80
C ARG A 31 -0.18 -2.37 -16.80
N PHE A 32 -0.13 -1.06 -16.52
CA PHE A 32 -1.29 -0.18 -16.36
C PHE A 32 -1.34 0.98 -17.38
N ASP A 33 -0.53 0.93 -18.45
CA ASP A 33 -0.40 2.04 -19.44
C ASP A 33 -1.72 2.42 -20.15
N ALA A 34 -2.70 1.52 -20.14
CA ALA A 34 -4.02 1.74 -20.73
C ALA A 34 -5.02 2.39 -19.76
N ASP A 35 -4.65 2.55 -18.49
CA ASP A 35 -5.54 2.97 -17.42
C ASP A 35 -5.27 4.42 -16.99
N LEU A 36 -6.27 5.05 -16.37
CA LEU A 36 -6.14 6.33 -15.68
C LEU A 36 -6.50 6.15 -14.19
N PRO A 37 -5.94 6.99 -13.29
CA PRO A 37 -6.33 6.96 -11.88
C PRO A 37 -7.84 7.20 -11.71
N ASP A 38 -8.51 6.33 -10.96
CA ASP A 38 -9.88 6.57 -10.48
C ASP A 38 -9.82 7.34 -9.16
N LEU A 39 -10.09 8.64 -9.24
CA LEU A 39 -10.04 9.56 -8.09
C LEU A 39 -11.41 9.75 -7.43
N SER A 40 -12.39 8.90 -7.74
CA SER A 40 -13.67 8.93 -7.04
C SER A 40 -13.52 8.57 -5.56
N ALA A 41 -14.40 9.11 -4.71
CA ALA A 41 -14.40 8.81 -3.27
C ALA A 41 -14.56 7.31 -3.01
N ASP A 42 -15.40 6.61 -3.77
CA ASP A 42 -15.60 5.16 -3.63
C ASP A 42 -14.32 4.37 -3.95
N ALA A 43 -13.59 4.76 -5.01
CA ALA A 43 -12.32 4.13 -5.38
C ALA A 43 -11.25 4.38 -4.31
N GLN A 44 -11.15 5.61 -3.79
CA GLN A 44 -10.23 5.97 -2.72
C GLN A 44 -10.54 5.22 -1.41
N ALA A 45 -11.81 5.16 -1.00
CA ALA A 45 -12.24 4.41 0.18
C ALA A 45 -11.96 2.91 0.03
N THR A 46 -12.19 2.36 -1.17
CA THR A 46 -11.84 0.96 -1.49
C THR A 46 -10.34 0.71 -1.38
N HIS A 47 -9.51 1.63 -1.89
CA HIS A 47 -8.06 1.52 -1.79
C HIS A 47 -7.58 1.61 -0.33
N ALA A 48 -8.05 2.60 0.42
CA ALA A 48 -7.74 2.76 1.85
C ALA A 48 -8.15 1.53 2.67
N GLY A 49 -9.32 0.95 2.38
CA GLY A 49 -9.76 -0.31 3.00
C GLY A 49 -8.80 -1.48 2.74
N ARG A 50 -8.30 -1.63 1.51
CA ARG A 50 -7.29 -2.65 1.18
C ARG A 50 -5.99 -2.43 1.95
N LEU A 51 -5.51 -1.19 2.04
CA LEU A 51 -4.28 -0.87 2.78
C LEU A 51 -4.42 -1.15 4.28
N ARG A 52 -5.57 -0.81 4.88
CA ARG A 52 -5.88 -1.13 6.29
C ARG A 52 -5.84 -2.63 6.56
N THR A 53 -6.47 -3.43 5.70
CA THR A 53 -6.39 -4.91 5.81
C THR A 53 -4.96 -5.43 5.70
N MET A 54 -4.12 -4.83 4.85
CA MET A 54 -2.70 -5.20 4.78
C MET A 54 -1.95 -4.80 6.05
N LEU A 55 -2.22 -3.63 6.61
CA LEU A 55 -1.62 -3.15 7.86
C LEU A 55 -1.96 -4.08 9.03
N GLU A 56 -3.23 -4.48 9.18
CA GLU A 56 -3.67 -5.44 10.19
C GLU A 56 -2.94 -6.78 10.08
N ARG A 57 -2.68 -7.26 8.85
CA ARG A 57 -1.90 -8.49 8.63
C ARG A 57 -0.45 -8.35 9.08
N THR A 58 0.09 -7.13 9.15
CA THR A 58 1.45 -6.92 9.68
C THR A 58 1.53 -7.19 11.19
N ASP A 59 0.41 -7.19 11.92
CA ASP A 59 0.39 -7.46 13.36
C ASP A 59 0.58 -8.94 13.69
N ALA A 60 0.44 -9.83 12.70
CA ALA A 60 0.66 -11.26 12.86
C ALA A 60 2.15 -11.67 12.87
N PHE A 61 3.05 -10.77 12.47
CA PHE A 61 4.49 -11.04 12.48
C PHE A 61 5.07 -10.92 13.89
N ASP A 62 5.84 -11.92 14.32
CA ASP A 62 6.68 -11.80 15.52
C ASP A 62 7.99 -11.08 15.18
N ASP A 63 8.02 -9.78 15.43
CA ASP A 63 9.20 -8.92 15.23
C ASP A 63 10.47 -9.48 15.88
N ALA A 64 10.38 -10.19 17.01
CA ALA A 64 11.56 -10.73 17.70
C ALA A 64 12.12 -11.99 17.03
N ALA A 65 11.26 -12.77 16.36
CA ALA A 65 11.63 -13.98 15.64
C ALA A 65 12.19 -13.70 14.23
N LEU A 66 11.94 -12.50 13.69
CA LEU A 66 12.39 -12.14 12.34
C LEU A 66 13.89 -11.83 12.27
N PRO A 67 14.56 -12.20 11.17
CA PRO A 67 15.91 -11.73 10.85
C PRO A 67 15.99 -10.20 10.84
N VAL A 68 17.15 -9.64 11.21
CA VAL A 68 17.35 -8.18 11.32
C VAL A 68 16.88 -7.41 10.07
N ALA A 69 17.24 -7.90 8.88
CA ALA A 69 16.84 -7.27 7.63
C ALA A 69 15.32 -7.26 7.43
N ASP A 70 14.64 -8.33 7.83
CA ASP A 70 13.19 -8.45 7.68
C ASP A 70 12.43 -7.60 8.70
N ARG A 71 13.01 -7.36 9.89
CA ARG A 71 12.46 -6.37 10.83
C ARG A 71 12.47 -4.95 10.25
N ILE A 72 13.52 -4.60 9.50
CA ILE A 72 13.61 -3.30 8.82
C ILE A 72 12.58 -3.24 7.69
N ASN A 73 12.50 -4.29 6.86
CA ASN A 73 11.51 -4.34 5.78
C ASN A 73 10.07 -4.25 6.30
N LEU A 74 9.75 -4.97 7.39
CA LEU A 74 8.45 -4.90 8.06
C LEU A 74 8.17 -3.51 8.64
N ALA A 75 9.16 -2.86 9.23
CA ALA A 75 9.01 -1.49 9.73
C ALA A 75 8.74 -0.48 8.60
N ILE A 76 9.44 -0.63 7.46
CA ILE A 76 9.22 0.19 6.26
C ILE A 76 7.81 -0.07 5.71
N LEU A 77 7.40 -1.32 5.53
CA LEU A 77 6.07 -1.66 5.04
C LEU A 77 4.96 -1.08 5.93
N ARG A 78 5.09 -1.20 7.25
CA ARG A 78 4.15 -0.60 8.22
C ARG A 78 4.12 0.93 8.12
N PHE A 79 5.26 1.57 7.86
CA PHE A 79 5.34 3.02 7.67
C PHE A 79 4.63 3.44 6.39
N GLU A 80 4.97 2.86 5.24
CA GLU A 80 4.36 3.15 3.94
C GLU A 80 2.84 2.97 3.97
N LEU A 81 2.36 1.84 4.51
CA LEU A 81 0.92 1.58 4.65
C LEU A 81 0.20 2.67 5.45
N ARG A 82 0.76 3.10 6.59
CA ARG A 82 0.14 4.15 7.41
C ARG A 82 0.17 5.50 6.70
N SER A 83 1.26 5.84 6.04
CA SER A 83 1.39 7.10 5.30
C SER A 83 0.41 7.19 4.14
N ASP A 84 0.24 6.11 3.37
CA ASP A 84 -0.73 6.06 2.27
C ASP A 84 -2.17 6.13 2.80
N ILE A 85 -2.50 5.45 3.92
CA ILE A 85 -3.82 5.56 4.57
C ILE A 85 -4.10 7.00 5.03
N GLU A 86 -3.13 7.63 5.71
CA GLU A 86 -3.29 9.00 6.21
C GLU A 86 -3.49 10.01 5.07
N ALA A 87 -2.77 9.85 3.96
CA ALA A 87 -2.95 10.69 2.78
C ALA A 87 -4.37 10.56 2.18
N LEU A 88 -4.90 9.33 2.10
CA LEU A 88 -6.25 9.07 1.60
C LEU A 88 -7.33 9.62 2.53
N ASP A 89 -7.16 9.46 3.84
CA ASP A 89 -8.10 9.96 4.85
C ASP A 89 -8.12 11.49 4.87
N SER A 90 -6.96 12.13 4.70
CA SER A 90 -6.86 13.58 4.55
C SER A 90 -7.56 14.06 3.28
N ALA A 91 -7.45 13.32 2.17
CA ALA A 91 -8.16 13.67 0.94
C ALA A 91 -9.67 13.55 1.10
N GLU A 92 -10.18 12.47 1.71
CA GLU A 92 -11.62 12.28 1.96
C GLU A 92 -12.24 13.44 2.76
N ALA A 93 -11.48 13.97 3.73
CA ALA A 93 -11.90 15.13 4.50
C ALA A 93 -12.08 16.39 3.64
N GLU A 94 -11.33 16.57 2.54
CA GLU A 94 -11.47 17.71 1.64
C GLU A 94 -12.74 17.63 0.76
N TYR A 95 -13.22 16.43 0.42
CA TYR A 95 -14.40 16.24 -0.46
C TYR A 95 -15.74 16.35 0.26
N THR A 96 -15.75 16.37 1.60
CA THR A 96 -16.98 16.33 2.42
C THR A 96 -17.37 17.71 3.00
N VAL A 97 -16.64 18.78 2.65
CA VAL A 97 -16.85 20.17 3.16
C VAL A 97 -17.65 21.04 2.21
#